data_AF-A0A8S1EAP3-F1
#
_entry.id   AF-A0A8S1EAP3-F1
#
_cell.length_a   1.000
_cell.length_b   1.000
_cell.length_c   1.000
_cell.angle_alpha   90.00
_cell.angle_beta   90.00
_cell.angle_gamma   90.00
#
_symmetry.space_group_name_H-M   'P 1'
#
loop_
_entity.id
_entity.type
_entity.pdbx_description
1 polymer ?
#
loop_
_entity_poly.entity_id
_entity_poly.type
_entity_poly.pdbx_seq_one_letter_code
_entity_poly.pdbx_strand_id
1 'polypeptide(L)'
;MVDVYQEVVDKLCQIHSDDEKCAEILEILAIEDAKCGGRVNSAMWRMMKNLIAFDRPFKSYSEKIVLSAEKMPPRPAAPLGQTMDVGVTNLKKREIDPESQEILVDGDLAASIGRYALYYNVKKDNYKRSAIPLTPRLAATFRHGDNKSIEIGDEIVIRSWSDEQRKVTTHVVKIIEELDAIILESDGADLCDKDLISNATIPRKGMQYLLMGYSILHEKTSHQSLSTGIIVSDATRRLRYMGSSGSFKGDSGGSCWDENGQLIGMQIEVEKVPHTKDDKGRPASPASGGRCCIVAMRDIFGHIQDLLPPDSDVDWTE
;
A
#
# COMPACT_ATOMS: atom_id res chain seq x y z
N MET A 1 -22.93 -9.37 -35.17
CA MET A 1 -22.27 -8.26 -34.42
C MET A 1 -23.27 -7.15 -34.10
N VAL A 2 -24.13 -6.77 -35.05
CA VAL A 2 -25.25 -5.83 -34.84
C VAL A 2 -26.24 -6.32 -33.77
N ASP A 3 -26.56 -7.62 -33.72
CA ASP A 3 -27.54 -8.16 -32.76
C ASP A 3 -27.05 -8.12 -31.29
N VAL A 4 -25.75 -8.28 -31.06
CA VAL A 4 -25.15 -8.24 -29.71
C VAL A 4 -25.01 -6.81 -29.20
N TYR A 5 -24.77 -5.86 -30.11
CA TYR A 5 -24.71 -4.44 -29.77
C TYR A 5 -26.07 -3.95 -29.29
N GLN A 6 -27.14 -4.28 -30.02
CA GLN A 6 -28.50 -3.90 -29.64
C GLN A 6 -28.90 -4.51 -28.28
N GLU A 7 -28.52 -5.76 -28.01
CA GLU A 7 -28.82 -6.41 -26.73
C GLU A 7 -28.14 -5.73 -25.53
N VAL A 8 -26.91 -5.22 -25.69
CA VAL A 8 -26.20 -4.49 -24.62
C VAL A 8 -26.82 -3.11 -24.39
N VAL A 9 -27.19 -2.42 -25.47
CA VAL A 9 -27.89 -1.12 -25.39
C VAL A 9 -29.23 -1.29 -24.67
N ASP A 10 -30.01 -2.30 -25.05
CA ASP A 10 -31.31 -2.58 -24.43
C ASP A 10 -31.16 -2.92 -22.93
N LYS A 11 -30.10 -3.65 -22.54
CA LYS A 11 -29.80 -3.95 -21.13
C LYS A 11 -29.33 -2.73 -20.34
N LEU A 12 -28.54 -1.84 -20.94
CA LEU A 12 -28.10 -0.60 -20.30
C LEU A 12 -29.28 0.36 -20.07
N CYS A 13 -30.19 0.48 -21.05
CA CYS A 13 -31.42 1.25 -20.93
C CYS A 13 -32.43 0.64 -19.93
N GLN A 14 -32.35 -0.67 -19.65
CA GLN A 14 -33.14 -1.30 -18.57
C GLN A 14 -32.56 -1.06 -17.17
N ILE A 15 -31.24 -0.88 -17.04
CA ILE A 15 -30.56 -0.68 -15.75
C ILE A 15 -30.66 0.79 -15.31
N HIS A 16 -30.62 1.73 -16.24
CA HIS A 16 -30.69 3.16 -15.95
C HIS A 16 -32.04 3.74 -16.39
N SER A 17 -32.85 4.19 -15.43
CA SER A 17 -34.13 4.88 -15.70
C SER A 17 -33.97 6.36 -16.09
N ASP A 18 -32.74 6.78 -16.42
CA ASP A 18 -32.36 8.16 -16.67
C ASP A 18 -31.81 8.27 -18.10
N ASP A 19 -32.67 8.77 -18.99
CA ASP A 19 -32.43 8.81 -20.43
C ASP A 19 -31.18 9.64 -20.80
N GLU A 20 -30.80 10.63 -19.99
CA GLU A 20 -29.61 11.46 -20.23
C GLU A 20 -28.32 10.66 -20.02
N LYS A 21 -28.25 9.80 -18.99
CA LYS A 21 -27.07 8.96 -18.74
C LYS A 21 -26.91 7.86 -19.78
N CYS A 22 -28.02 7.31 -20.28
CA CYS A 22 -27.97 6.37 -21.39
C CYS A 22 -27.43 7.04 -22.66
N ALA A 23 -27.84 8.27 -22.96
CA ALA A 23 -27.36 9.01 -24.13
C ALA A 23 -25.84 9.28 -24.04
N GLU A 24 -25.32 9.67 -22.88
CA GLU A 24 -23.90 9.95 -22.67
C GLU A 24 -23.02 8.70 -22.83
N ILE A 25 -23.47 7.56 -22.30
CA ILE A 25 -22.75 6.28 -22.44
C ILE A 25 -22.73 5.82 -23.91
N LEU A 26 -23.85 6.00 -24.63
CA LEU A 26 -23.95 5.67 -26.06
C LEU A 26 -23.05 6.56 -26.92
N GLU A 27 -22.91 7.83 -26.57
CA GLU A 27 -22.02 8.76 -27.27
C GLU A 27 -20.54 8.38 -27.07
N ILE A 28 -20.14 8.01 -25.85
CA ILE A 28 -18.78 7.52 -25.55
C ILE A 28 -18.49 6.24 -26.33
N LEU A 29 -19.44 5.30 -26.38
CA LEU A 29 -19.32 4.05 -27.14
C LEU A 29 -19.15 4.30 -28.64
N ALA A 30 -19.92 5.22 -29.21
CA ALA A 30 -19.84 5.57 -30.63
C ALA A 30 -18.50 6.26 -30.98
N ILE A 31 -17.98 7.11 -30.09
CA ILE A 31 -16.69 7.78 -30.26
C ILE A 31 -15.54 6.76 -30.24
N GLU A 32 -15.55 5.81 -29.31
CA GLU A 32 -14.48 4.80 -29.20
C GLU A 32 -14.52 3.78 -30.34
N ASP A 33 -15.71 3.37 -30.82
CA ASP A 33 -15.83 2.49 -32.00
C ASP A 33 -15.30 3.17 -33.28
N ALA A 34 -15.58 4.47 -33.45
CA ALA A 34 -15.05 5.27 -34.54
C ALA A 34 -13.53 5.40 -34.48
N LYS A 35 -12.95 5.58 -33.29
CA LYS A 35 -11.48 5.64 -33.09
C LYS A 35 -10.80 4.30 -33.38
N CYS A 36 -11.47 3.18 -33.09
CA CYS A 36 -10.94 1.84 -33.33
C CYS A 36 -11.20 1.33 -34.76
N GLY A 37 -11.77 2.14 -35.66
CA GLY A 37 -12.04 1.75 -37.05
C GLY A 37 -12.98 0.55 -37.16
N GLY A 38 -13.96 0.44 -36.26
CA GLY A 38 -14.92 -0.67 -36.21
C GLY A 38 -14.33 -2.00 -35.73
N ARG A 39 -13.18 -1.98 -35.05
CA ARG A 39 -12.52 -3.17 -34.49
C ARG A 39 -12.33 -3.04 -32.98
N VAL A 40 -13.43 -3.00 -32.25
CA VAL A 40 -13.41 -3.18 -30.80
C VAL A 40 -12.99 -4.62 -30.49
N ASN A 41 -11.82 -4.81 -29.87
CA ASN A 41 -11.34 -6.15 -29.52
C ASN A 41 -12.02 -6.68 -28.24
N SER A 42 -11.94 -7.99 -28.03
CA SER A 42 -12.56 -8.69 -26.89
C SER A 42 -12.05 -8.24 -25.51
N ALA A 43 -10.87 -7.60 -25.42
CA ALA A 43 -10.31 -7.08 -24.18
C ALA A 43 -10.99 -5.79 -23.73
N MET A 44 -11.34 -4.90 -24.67
CA MET A 44 -12.12 -3.69 -24.35
C MET A 44 -13.53 -4.05 -23.86
N TRP A 45 -14.14 -5.08 -24.48
CA TRP A 45 -15.40 -5.65 -24.01
C TRP A 45 -15.32 -6.29 -22.62
N ARG A 46 -14.19 -6.92 -22.28
CA ARG A 46 -13.95 -7.50 -20.95
C ARG A 46 -13.80 -6.39 -19.89
N MET A 47 -13.17 -5.28 -20.25
CA MET A 47 -13.05 -4.10 -19.38
C MET A 47 -14.41 -3.44 -19.13
N MET A 48 -15.26 -3.32 -20.16
CA MET A 48 -16.59 -2.72 -20.04
C MET A 48 -17.57 -3.57 -19.23
N LYS A 49 -17.54 -4.90 -19.37
CA LYS A 49 -18.35 -5.79 -18.51
C LYS A 49 -18.00 -5.66 -17.03
N ASN A 50 -16.73 -5.43 -16.71
CA ASN A 50 -16.28 -5.22 -15.34
C ASN A 50 -16.73 -3.86 -14.80
N LEU A 51 -16.76 -2.80 -15.62
CA LEU A 51 -17.26 -1.49 -15.21
C LEU A 51 -18.76 -1.50 -14.88
N ILE A 52 -19.57 -2.25 -15.63
CA ILE A 52 -21.04 -2.35 -15.42
C ILE A 52 -21.38 -3.13 -14.13
N ALA A 53 -20.51 -4.03 -13.66
CA ALA A 53 -20.75 -4.80 -12.44
C ALA A 53 -20.57 -4.01 -11.13
N PHE A 54 -20.04 -2.79 -11.18
CA PHE A 54 -19.58 -2.03 -10.00
C PHE A 54 -20.52 -0.94 -9.49
N ASP A 55 -21.68 -0.70 -10.11
CA ASP A 55 -22.52 0.43 -9.71
C ASP A 55 -23.50 0.05 -8.58
N ARG A 56 -23.02 0.12 -7.33
CA ARG A 56 -23.88 0.27 -6.14
C ARG A 56 -23.77 1.70 -5.63
N PRO A 57 -24.88 2.35 -5.24
CA PRO A 57 -24.82 3.72 -4.73
C PRO A 57 -24.06 3.75 -3.39
N PHE A 58 -22.89 4.39 -3.39
CA PHE A 58 -22.11 4.63 -2.19
C PHE A 58 -22.69 5.81 -1.43
N LYS A 59 -23.05 5.60 -0.15
CA LYS A 59 -23.24 6.70 0.79
C LYS A 59 -21.87 7.27 1.13
N SER A 60 -21.63 8.49 0.70
CA SER A 60 -20.48 9.31 1.12
C SER A 60 -20.43 9.40 2.65
N TYR A 61 -19.33 8.92 3.22
CA TYR A 61 -18.93 9.20 4.60
C TYR A 61 -17.71 10.11 4.55
N SER A 62 -17.95 11.42 4.66
CA SER A 62 -16.88 12.40 4.88
C SER A 62 -16.57 12.48 6.38
N GLU A 63 -15.69 11.62 6.89
CA GLU A 63 -14.98 11.91 8.13
C GLU A 63 -13.62 12.54 7.81
N LYS A 64 -13.34 13.68 8.45
CA LYS A 64 -12.10 14.44 8.27
C LYS A 64 -10.90 13.59 8.69
N ILE A 65 -10.16 13.08 7.72
CA ILE A 65 -8.80 12.59 7.94
C ILE A 65 -7.94 13.80 8.35
N VAL A 66 -7.49 13.83 9.60
CA VAL A 66 -6.54 14.83 10.08
C VAL A 66 -5.16 14.41 9.59
N LEU A 67 -4.73 14.97 8.46
CA LEU A 67 -3.33 14.95 8.03
C LEU A 67 -2.51 15.80 9.01
N SER A 68 -1.84 15.16 9.96
CA SER A 68 -0.93 15.83 10.88
C SER A 68 0.41 16.08 10.18
N ALA A 69 0.53 17.18 9.44
CA ALA A 69 1.82 17.76 9.15
C ALA A 69 2.30 18.52 10.40
N GLU A 70 3.05 17.86 11.28
CA GLU A 70 3.68 18.55 12.41
C GLU A 70 4.71 19.56 11.89
N LYS A 71 4.31 20.83 11.87
CA LYS A 71 5.23 21.95 11.70
C LYS A 71 6.12 21.99 12.93
N MET A 72 7.38 21.53 12.80
CA MET A 72 8.33 21.60 13.91
C MET A 72 8.40 23.03 14.47
N PRO A 73 8.38 23.21 15.80
CA PRO A 73 8.50 24.53 16.41
C PRO A 73 9.86 25.15 16.03
N PRO A 74 9.91 26.47 15.75
CA PRO A 74 11.17 27.14 15.47
C PRO A 74 12.11 26.99 16.67
N ARG A 75 13.33 26.53 16.38
CA ARG A 75 14.39 26.34 17.37
C ARG A 75 14.60 27.66 18.14
N PRO A 76 14.67 27.64 19.48
CA PRO A 76 15.00 28.83 20.26
C PRO A 76 16.35 29.38 19.83
N ALA A 77 16.40 30.66 19.45
CA ALA A 77 17.64 31.36 19.21
C ALA A 77 18.43 31.43 20.53
N ALA A 78 19.64 30.88 20.55
CA ALA A 78 20.53 31.01 21.68
C ALA A 78 20.99 32.49 21.82
N PRO A 79 21.23 32.98 23.05
CA PRO A 79 21.73 34.35 23.24
C PRO A 79 23.14 34.48 22.66
N LEU A 80 23.36 35.52 21.85
CA LEU A 80 24.69 35.91 21.37
C LEU A 80 25.58 36.29 22.56
N GLY A 81 26.44 35.36 22.98
CA GLY A 81 27.63 35.63 23.78
C GLY A 81 28.85 35.77 22.88
N GLN A 82 29.52 36.91 22.99
CA GLN A 82 30.74 37.30 22.27
C GLN A 82 31.82 36.21 22.27
N THR A 83 32.41 35.88 21.11
CA THR A 83 33.83 35.53 21.00
C THR A 83 34.33 35.66 19.55
N MET A 84 35.31 36.57 19.41
CA MET A 84 36.48 36.63 18.52
C MET A 84 36.42 36.18 17.05
N ASP A 85 36.76 37.16 16.20
CA ASP A 85 37.27 37.06 14.82
C ASP A 85 38.30 35.94 14.63
N VAL A 86 37.92 34.87 13.92
CA VAL A 86 38.84 34.07 13.09
C VAL A 86 38.07 33.52 11.88
N GLY A 87 38.43 33.98 10.69
CA GLY A 87 38.31 33.25 9.42
C GLY A 87 36.91 32.83 8.97
N VAL A 88 36.19 33.74 8.30
CA VAL A 88 34.96 33.43 7.54
C VAL A 88 35.32 32.50 6.38
N THR A 89 35.20 31.19 6.61
CA THR A 89 35.08 30.23 5.51
C THR A 89 33.64 30.29 5.02
N ASN A 90 33.46 30.55 3.73
CA ASN A 90 32.17 30.59 3.06
C ASN A 90 31.39 29.30 3.34
N LEU A 91 30.47 29.35 4.31
CA LEU A 91 29.41 28.37 4.49
C LEU A 91 28.60 28.38 3.19
N LYS A 92 28.92 27.45 2.28
CA LYS A 92 28.06 27.10 1.15
C LYS A 92 26.69 26.85 1.75
N LYS A 93 25.74 27.79 1.54
CA LYS A 93 24.33 27.53 1.77
C LYS A 93 24.03 26.23 1.04
N ARG A 94 23.73 25.17 1.79
CA ARG A 94 23.16 23.97 1.21
C ARG A 94 21.90 24.44 0.50
N GLU A 95 21.90 24.29 -0.81
CA GLU A 95 20.70 24.41 -1.63
C GLU A 95 19.68 23.45 -1.02
N ILE A 96 18.60 24.02 -0.47
CA ILE A 96 17.49 23.23 0.03
C ILE A 96 16.85 22.66 -1.24
N ASP A 97 16.87 21.34 -1.36
CA ASP A 97 16.34 20.61 -2.50
C ASP A 97 14.91 21.09 -2.80
N PRO A 98 14.60 21.61 -4.01
CA PRO A 98 13.35 22.31 -4.28
C PRO A 98 12.09 21.44 -4.32
N GLU A 99 12.16 20.14 -4.08
CA GLU A 99 11.06 19.22 -4.39
C GLU A 99 10.46 18.56 -3.15
N SER A 100 9.77 19.35 -2.33
CA SER A 100 8.63 18.82 -1.57
C SER A 100 7.34 19.37 -2.17
N GLN A 101 7.04 18.96 -3.41
CA GLN A 101 5.67 19.06 -3.87
C GLN A 101 4.84 18.17 -2.95
N GLU A 102 3.87 18.76 -2.25
CA GLU A 102 2.91 18.00 -1.47
C GLU A 102 2.17 17.06 -2.42
N ILE A 103 2.37 15.75 -2.26
CA ILE A 103 1.64 14.74 -3.01
C ILE A 103 0.20 14.79 -2.51
N LEU A 104 -0.71 15.28 -3.36
CA LEU A 104 -2.13 15.29 -3.06
C LEU A 104 -2.64 13.85 -2.97
N VAL A 105 -3.23 13.52 -1.83
CA VAL A 105 -3.85 12.22 -1.60
C VAL A 105 -5.31 12.30 -2.00
N ASP A 106 -5.72 11.42 -2.92
CA ASP A 106 -7.13 11.17 -3.17
C ASP A 106 -7.75 10.48 -1.93
N GLY A 107 -8.75 11.15 -1.33
CA GLY A 107 -9.44 10.68 -0.15
C GLY A 107 -10.25 9.40 -0.39
N ASP A 108 -10.83 9.24 -1.58
CA ASP A 108 -11.61 8.05 -1.94
C ASP A 108 -10.68 6.85 -2.14
N LEU A 109 -9.52 7.07 -2.75
CA LEU A 109 -8.46 6.08 -2.84
C LEU A 109 -7.97 5.64 -1.46
N ALA A 110 -7.67 6.61 -0.58
CA ALA A 110 -7.24 6.33 0.80
C ALA A 110 -8.29 5.53 1.58
N ALA A 111 -9.57 5.91 1.48
CA ALA A 111 -10.68 5.18 2.09
C ALA A 111 -10.82 3.77 1.51
N SER A 112 -10.65 3.62 0.19
CA SER A 112 -10.72 2.33 -0.50
C SER A 112 -9.64 1.37 -0.01
N ILE A 113 -8.40 1.84 0.07
CA ILE A 113 -7.24 1.10 0.60
C ILE A 113 -7.41 0.80 2.10
N GLY A 114 -7.97 1.74 2.87
CA GLY A 114 -8.17 1.59 4.32
C GLY A 114 -9.02 0.39 4.73
N ARG A 115 -9.87 -0.13 3.83
CA ARG A 115 -10.64 -1.38 4.04
C ARG A 115 -9.74 -2.62 4.18
N TYR A 116 -8.52 -2.55 3.65
CA TYR A 116 -7.52 -3.61 3.73
C TYR A 116 -6.51 -3.41 4.87
N ALA A 117 -6.74 -2.43 5.76
CA ALA A 117 -5.92 -2.24 6.95
C ALA A 117 -6.20 -3.34 7.98
N LEU A 118 -5.40 -4.40 7.93
CA LEU A 118 -5.45 -5.52 8.86
C LEU A 118 -4.32 -5.43 9.88
N TYR A 119 -4.60 -5.90 11.09
CA TYR A 119 -3.60 -5.93 12.16
C TYR A 119 -3.73 -7.15 13.05
N TYR A 120 -2.67 -7.39 13.81
CA TYR A 120 -2.67 -8.34 14.92
C TYR A 120 -1.90 -7.79 16.10
N ASN A 121 -2.01 -8.49 17.23
CA ASN A 121 -1.28 -8.20 18.45
C ASN A 121 -0.48 -9.45 18.83
N VAL A 122 0.76 -9.26 19.27
CA VAL A 122 1.54 -10.36 19.86
C VAL A 122 1.13 -10.47 21.32
N LYS A 123 0.90 -11.69 21.83
CA LYS A 123 0.34 -11.94 23.19
C LYS A 123 1.04 -11.18 24.33
N LYS A 124 2.28 -10.74 24.14
CA LYS A 124 3.11 -10.06 25.16
C LYS A 124 2.94 -8.54 25.19
N ASP A 125 2.26 -7.93 24.20
CA ASP A 125 2.03 -6.49 24.17
C ASP A 125 0.68 -6.09 23.55
N ASN A 126 0.36 -4.81 23.68
CA ASN A 126 -0.84 -4.20 23.12
C ASN A 126 -0.58 -3.49 21.78
N TYR A 127 0.57 -3.74 21.14
CA TYR A 127 0.90 -3.06 19.89
C TYR A 127 0.20 -3.73 18.72
N LYS A 128 -0.47 -2.90 17.91
CA LYS A 128 -1.00 -3.32 16.62
C LYS A 128 0.17 -3.39 15.64
N ARG A 129 0.30 -4.52 14.97
CA ARG A 129 1.26 -4.77 13.90
C ARG A 129 0.51 -5.01 12.61
N SER A 130 1.03 -4.48 11.50
CA SER A 130 0.39 -4.56 10.20
C SER A 130 0.38 -5.98 9.64
N ALA A 131 -0.71 -6.34 8.99
CA ALA A 131 -0.82 -7.48 8.11
C ALA A 131 -1.46 -7.03 6.80
N ILE A 132 -1.06 -7.64 5.69
CA ILE A 132 -1.53 -7.29 4.34
C ILE A 132 -2.31 -8.47 3.80
N PRO A 133 -3.61 -8.34 3.49
CA PRO A 133 -4.29 -9.39 2.75
C PRO A 133 -3.69 -9.50 1.33
N LEU A 134 -3.40 -10.72 0.89
CA LEU A 134 -2.87 -11.01 -0.45
C LEU A 134 -3.97 -11.59 -1.34
N THR A 135 -4.72 -12.54 -0.80
CA THR A 135 -5.87 -13.19 -1.41
C THR A 135 -6.97 -13.33 -0.34
N PRO A 136 -8.20 -13.78 -0.68
CA PRO A 136 -9.20 -14.05 0.33
C PRO A 136 -8.70 -14.98 1.46
N ARG A 137 -7.76 -15.87 1.18
CA ARG A 137 -7.25 -16.86 2.16
C ARG A 137 -5.86 -16.56 2.72
N LEU A 138 -5.07 -15.72 2.06
CA LEU A 138 -3.68 -15.47 2.42
C LEU A 138 -3.45 -14.03 2.87
N ALA A 139 -2.57 -13.86 3.86
CA ALA A 139 -2.01 -12.57 4.24
C ALA A 139 -0.48 -12.65 4.39
N ALA A 140 0.18 -11.49 4.37
CA ALA A 140 1.59 -11.35 4.69
C ALA A 140 1.80 -10.42 5.89
N THR A 141 2.85 -10.69 6.66
CA THR A 141 3.47 -9.75 7.61
C THR A 141 4.99 -9.91 7.57
N PHE A 142 5.72 -9.24 8.46
CA PHE A 142 7.18 -9.18 8.47
C PHE A 142 7.84 -10.21 9.40
N ARG A 143 9.12 -10.54 9.18
CA ARG A 143 9.87 -11.60 9.89
C ARG A 143 10.96 -11.10 10.87
N HIS A 144 11.11 -9.80 11.07
CA HIS A 144 12.07 -9.21 12.00
C HIS A 144 11.45 -8.81 13.35
N GLY A 145 12.31 -8.29 14.26
CA GLY A 145 11.89 -7.82 15.58
C GLY A 145 11.24 -8.91 16.42
N ASP A 146 10.10 -8.60 17.03
CA ASP A 146 9.36 -9.55 17.86
C ASP A 146 8.74 -10.70 17.06
N ASN A 147 8.56 -10.53 15.75
CA ASN A 147 8.06 -11.59 14.87
C ASN A 147 9.11 -12.67 14.58
N LYS A 148 10.36 -12.46 15.01
CA LYS A 148 11.45 -13.44 14.81
C LYS A 148 11.25 -14.74 15.60
N SER A 149 10.37 -14.75 16.60
CA SER A 149 10.01 -15.97 17.33
C SER A 149 8.79 -16.71 16.76
N ILE A 150 8.14 -16.18 15.72
CA ILE A 150 7.00 -16.82 15.08
C ILE A 150 7.50 -17.99 14.24
N GLU A 151 6.85 -19.15 14.36
CA GLU A 151 7.19 -20.40 13.68
C GLU A 151 6.04 -20.87 12.78
N ILE A 152 6.33 -21.77 11.84
CA ILE A 152 5.30 -22.40 10.98
C ILE A 152 4.33 -23.20 11.87
N GLY A 153 3.04 -23.02 11.64
CA GLY A 153 1.95 -23.60 12.44
C GLY A 153 1.50 -22.74 13.61
N ASP A 154 2.16 -21.62 13.90
CA ASP A 154 1.69 -20.68 14.92
C ASP A 154 0.36 -20.04 14.50
N GLU A 155 -0.57 -19.94 15.44
CA GLU A 155 -1.86 -19.28 15.27
C GLU A 155 -1.73 -17.76 15.51
N ILE A 156 -2.23 -16.97 14.56
CA ILE A 156 -2.32 -15.50 14.63
C ILE A 156 -3.75 -15.06 14.35
N VAL A 157 -4.32 -14.26 15.25
CA VAL A 157 -5.64 -13.65 15.06
C VAL A 157 -5.50 -12.29 14.39
N ILE A 158 -5.91 -12.21 13.12
CA ILE A 158 -6.00 -10.99 12.33
C ILE A 158 -7.31 -10.26 12.62
N ARG A 159 -7.25 -8.93 12.71
CA ARG A 159 -8.37 -8.02 12.97
C ARG A 159 -8.44 -6.98 11.87
N SER A 160 -9.65 -6.55 11.52
CA SER A 160 -9.84 -5.41 10.61
C SER A 160 -9.91 -4.11 11.40
N TRP A 161 -9.33 -3.04 10.86
CA TRP A 161 -9.57 -1.69 11.38
C TRP A 161 -10.97 -1.16 11.06
N SER A 162 -11.44 -1.39 9.84
CA SER A 162 -12.76 -0.93 9.39
C SER A 162 -13.92 -1.68 10.05
N ASP A 163 -13.66 -2.87 10.58
CA ASP A 163 -14.65 -3.69 11.30
C ASP A 163 -13.99 -4.35 12.53
N GLU A 164 -14.13 -3.72 13.69
CA GLU A 164 -13.53 -4.19 14.95
C GLU A 164 -14.08 -5.54 15.41
N GLN A 165 -15.27 -5.95 14.92
CA GLN A 165 -15.86 -7.24 15.24
C GLN A 165 -15.29 -8.36 14.37
N ARG A 166 -14.76 -8.02 13.18
CA ARG A 166 -14.14 -8.97 12.28
C ARG A 166 -12.80 -9.43 12.84
N LYS A 167 -12.77 -10.71 13.22
CA LYS A 167 -11.59 -11.44 13.66
C LYS A 167 -11.47 -12.70 12.82
N VAL A 168 -10.29 -12.92 12.25
CA VAL A 168 -9.99 -14.09 11.43
C VAL A 168 -8.81 -14.81 12.07
N THR A 169 -9.02 -16.07 12.44
CA THR A 169 -7.93 -16.95 12.87
C THR A 169 -7.15 -17.39 11.63
N THR A 170 -5.83 -17.26 11.71
CA THR A 170 -4.90 -17.65 10.66
C THR A 170 -3.76 -18.48 11.26
N HIS A 171 -3.09 -19.28 10.44
CA HIS A 171 -1.88 -20.00 10.81
C HIS A 171 -0.72 -19.60 9.90
N VAL A 172 0.49 -19.66 10.45
CA VAL A 172 1.70 -19.42 9.67
C VAL A 172 1.97 -20.62 8.78
N VAL A 173 1.89 -20.43 7.47
CA VAL A 173 2.07 -21.50 6.47
C VAL A 173 3.44 -21.43 5.79
N LYS A 174 4.06 -20.25 5.75
CA LYS A 174 5.37 -20.08 5.11
C LYS A 174 6.14 -18.91 5.73
N ILE A 175 7.45 -19.07 5.81
CA ILE A 175 8.38 -18.00 6.20
C ILE A 175 9.37 -17.83 5.05
N ILE A 176 9.53 -16.60 4.57
CA ILE A 176 10.43 -16.24 3.46
C ILE A 176 11.49 -15.31 4.05
N GLU A 177 12.56 -15.90 4.59
CA GLU A 177 13.60 -15.20 5.34
C GLU A 177 14.33 -14.14 4.48
N GLU A 178 14.55 -14.43 3.20
CA GLU A 178 15.21 -13.54 2.24
C GLU A 178 14.41 -12.26 1.96
N LEU A 179 13.08 -12.34 2.05
CA LEU A 179 12.16 -11.22 1.86
C LEU A 179 11.68 -10.62 3.18
N ASP A 180 12.14 -11.15 4.33
CA ASP A 180 11.68 -10.72 5.65
C ASP A 180 10.15 -10.79 5.79
N ALA A 181 9.56 -11.89 5.30
CA ALA A 181 8.11 -12.06 5.22
C ALA A 181 7.62 -13.35 5.92
N ILE A 182 6.43 -13.28 6.49
CA ILE A 182 5.66 -14.39 7.05
C ILE A 182 4.33 -14.44 6.31
N ILE A 183 3.96 -15.62 5.81
CA ILE A 183 2.70 -15.87 5.11
C ILE A 183 1.74 -16.59 6.06
N LEU A 184 0.53 -16.07 6.11
CA LEU A 184 -0.56 -16.52 6.96
C LEU A 184 -1.68 -17.05 6.08
N GLU A 185 -2.29 -18.16 6.47
CA GLU A 185 -3.48 -18.72 5.83
C GLU A 185 -4.65 -18.74 6.81
N SER A 186 -5.84 -18.35 6.36
CA SER A 186 -7.07 -18.35 7.16
C SER A 186 -7.76 -19.72 7.23
N ASP A 187 -8.37 -20.04 8.38
CA ASP A 187 -9.19 -21.25 8.60
C ASP A 187 -10.61 -21.16 7.98
N GLY A 188 -10.73 -20.67 6.75
CA GLY A 188 -12.01 -20.66 6.03
C GLY A 188 -12.85 -19.39 6.17
N ALA A 189 -12.41 -18.37 6.92
CA ALA A 189 -12.96 -17.00 6.82
C ALA A 189 -12.11 -16.11 5.90
N ASP A 190 -12.74 -15.34 5.00
CA ASP A 190 -11.98 -14.51 4.07
C ASP A 190 -11.33 -13.32 4.78
N LEU A 191 -10.12 -12.95 4.36
CA LEU A 191 -9.34 -11.79 4.83
C LEU A 191 -9.63 -10.54 3.99
N CYS A 192 -9.91 -10.71 2.71
CA CYS A 192 -10.32 -9.66 1.77
C CYS A 192 -11.32 -10.19 0.75
N ASP A 193 -11.94 -9.27 0.01
CA ASP A 193 -13.01 -9.55 -0.96
C ASP A 193 -12.51 -9.91 -2.37
N LYS A 194 -11.21 -9.77 -2.62
CA LYS A 194 -10.60 -9.99 -3.93
C LYS A 194 -9.16 -10.46 -3.83
N ASP A 195 -8.64 -11.02 -4.91
CA ASP A 195 -7.22 -11.30 -5.06
C ASP A 195 -6.47 -9.98 -5.34
N LEU A 196 -5.63 -9.58 -4.37
CA LEU A 196 -4.85 -8.34 -4.43
C LEU A 196 -3.48 -8.57 -5.06
N ILE A 197 -2.94 -9.77 -4.96
CA ILE A 197 -1.57 -10.08 -5.36
C ILE A 197 -1.45 -10.39 -6.87
N SER A 198 -2.49 -10.97 -7.46
CA SER A 198 -2.57 -11.25 -8.91
C SER A 198 -2.47 -9.99 -9.77
N ASN A 199 -2.98 -8.86 -9.26
CA ASN A 199 -2.97 -7.55 -9.93
C ASN A 199 -1.89 -6.62 -9.36
N ALA A 200 -0.89 -7.16 -8.66
CA ALA A 200 0.15 -6.35 -8.05
C ALA A 200 1.04 -5.67 -9.10
N THR A 201 1.34 -4.39 -8.86
CA THR A 201 2.18 -3.59 -9.75
C THR A 201 3.64 -3.62 -9.29
N ILE A 202 4.58 -3.77 -10.24
CA ILE A 202 6.01 -3.71 -9.92
C ILE A 202 6.40 -2.26 -9.59
N PRO A 203 6.98 -1.98 -8.40
CA PRO A 203 7.49 -0.66 -8.07
C PRO A 203 8.54 -0.18 -9.06
N ARG A 204 8.55 1.12 -9.39
CA ARG A 204 9.54 1.73 -10.31
C ARG A 204 10.02 3.05 -9.76
N LYS A 205 11.29 3.40 -9.97
CA LYS A 205 11.81 4.72 -9.58
C LYS A 205 10.93 5.84 -10.14
N GLY A 206 10.55 6.79 -9.28
CA GLY A 206 9.66 7.92 -9.59
C GLY A 206 8.17 7.62 -9.38
N MET A 207 7.77 6.36 -9.19
CA MET A 207 6.38 5.98 -8.92
C MET A 207 5.95 6.54 -7.55
N GLN A 208 4.80 7.20 -7.51
CA GLN A 208 4.16 7.61 -6.26
C GLN A 208 3.56 6.39 -5.55
N TYR A 209 3.56 6.41 -4.22
CA TYR A 209 2.91 5.39 -3.42
C TYR A 209 2.23 5.95 -2.18
N LEU A 210 1.22 5.22 -1.73
CA LEU A 210 0.60 5.33 -0.41
C LEU A 210 1.06 4.16 0.46
N LEU A 211 1.58 4.45 1.65
CA LEU A 211 1.95 3.48 2.67
C LEU A 211 0.90 3.49 3.78
N MET A 212 0.24 2.37 3.98
CA MET A 212 -0.77 2.15 5.02
C MET A 212 -0.26 1.12 6.03
N GLY A 213 -0.21 1.48 7.31
CA GLY A 213 0.28 0.60 8.37
C GLY A 213 -0.19 1.03 9.76
N TYR A 214 0.56 0.62 10.78
CA TYR A 214 0.34 1.03 12.16
C TYR A 214 1.60 1.59 12.79
N SER A 215 1.61 2.89 13.09
CA SER A 215 2.72 3.51 13.81
C SER A 215 2.52 3.41 15.31
N ILE A 216 3.59 3.14 16.06
CA ILE A 216 3.63 3.18 17.51
C ILE A 216 4.10 4.56 17.94
N LEU A 217 3.19 5.36 18.50
CA LEU A 217 3.50 6.65 19.09
C LEU A 217 3.67 6.53 20.60
N HIS A 218 4.69 7.19 21.15
CA HIS A 218 5.00 7.24 22.58
C HIS A 218 5.07 5.89 23.31
N GLU A 219 5.38 4.81 22.58
CA GLU A 219 5.53 3.44 23.13
C GLU A 219 4.29 2.95 23.91
N LYS A 220 3.10 3.49 23.59
CA LYS A 220 1.87 3.17 24.33
C LYS A 220 0.68 2.95 23.43
N THR A 221 0.62 3.62 22.28
CA THR A 221 -0.54 3.58 21.39
C THR A 221 -0.12 3.31 19.96
N SER A 222 -0.77 2.34 19.34
CA SER A 222 -0.67 2.10 17.90
C SER A 222 -1.81 2.83 17.20
N HIS A 223 -1.47 3.64 16.20
CA HIS A 223 -2.43 4.35 15.36
C HIS A 223 -2.31 3.85 13.93
N GLN A 224 -3.43 3.77 13.22
CA GLN A 224 -3.36 3.60 11.77
C GLN A 224 -2.61 4.80 11.19
N SER A 225 -1.61 4.52 10.35
CA SER A 225 -0.77 5.52 9.71
C SER A 225 -0.94 5.43 8.21
N LEU A 226 -1.09 6.59 7.57
CA LEU A 226 -1.06 6.76 6.13
C LEU A 226 0.06 7.75 5.80
N SER A 227 1.00 7.32 4.99
CA SER A 227 2.11 8.14 4.49
C SER A 227 2.14 8.09 2.98
N THR A 228 2.66 9.13 2.34
CA THR A 228 2.91 9.14 0.90
C THR A 228 4.39 9.27 0.62
N GLY A 229 4.81 8.82 -0.56
CA GLY A 229 6.17 8.99 -1.02
C GLY A 229 6.32 8.66 -2.49
N ILE A 230 7.56 8.69 -2.95
CA ILE A 230 7.98 8.23 -4.27
C ILE A 230 9.02 7.14 -4.10
N ILE A 231 9.04 6.17 -5.00
CA ILE A 231 10.13 5.19 -5.08
C ILE A 231 11.40 5.93 -5.55
N VAL A 232 12.43 5.98 -4.71
CA VAL A 232 13.66 6.74 -4.98
C VAL A 232 14.76 5.92 -5.66
N SER A 233 14.68 4.59 -5.61
CA SER A 233 15.63 3.70 -6.26
C SER A 233 14.94 2.48 -6.88
N ASP A 234 15.56 1.94 -7.93
CA ASP A 234 15.23 0.61 -8.43
C ASP A 234 15.57 -0.47 -7.39
N ALA A 235 15.17 -1.71 -7.69
CA ALA A 235 15.45 -2.86 -6.85
C ALA A 235 16.95 -3.00 -6.57
N THR A 236 17.28 -3.05 -5.29
CA THR A 236 18.63 -3.42 -4.83
C THR A 236 18.90 -4.90 -5.07
N ARG A 237 20.14 -5.34 -4.86
CA ARG A 237 20.53 -6.77 -4.94
C ARG A 237 19.73 -7.71 -4.03
N ARG A 238 19.03 -7.18 -3.03
CA ARG A 238 18.18 -7.93 -2.11
C ARG A 238 16.68 -7.83 -2.44
N LEU A 239 16.33 -7.47 -3.68
CA LEU A 239 14.93 -7.30 -4.14
C LEU A 239 14.14 -6.28 -3.32
N ARG A 240 14.83 -5.23 -2.86
CA ARG A 240 14.24 -4.16 -2.04
C ARG A 240 14.28 -2.84 -2.79
N TYR A 241 13.18 -2.11 -2.73
CA TYR A 241 13.05 -0.74 -3.21
C TYR A 241 13.16 0.24 -2.04
N MET A 242 13.60 1.45 -2.33
CA MET A 242 13.65 2.52 -1.34
C MET A 242 12.54 3.53 -1.65
N GLY A 243 11.75 3.89 -0.65
CA GLY A 243 10.78 4.97 -0.70
C GLY A 243 11.34 6.27 -0.11
N SER A 244 10.75 7.41 -0.49
CA SER A 244 11.09 8.71 0.09
C SER A 244 10.45 8.97 1.44
N SER A 245 9.37 8.26 1.79
CA SER A 245 8.69 8.42 3.08
C SER A 245 9.58 7.97 4.23
N GLY A 246 9.36 8.56 5.40
CA GLY A 246 9.93 8.06 6.64
C GLY A 246 9.40 6.67 6.98
N SER A 247 10.21 5.87 7.67
CA SER A 247 9.77 4.67 8.36
C SER A 247 9.54 5.01 9.83
N PHE A 248 8.34 4.75 10.36
CA PHE A 248 8.06 4.87 11.78
C PHE A 248 8.16 3.52 12.49
N LYS A 249 8.39 3.56 13.80
CA LYS A 249 8.38 2.36 14.64
C LYS A 249 6.97 1.74 14.57
N GLY A 250 6.89 0.45 14.22
CA GLY A 250 5.63 -0.27 14.12
C GLY A 250 5.07 -0.39 12.69
N ASP A 251 5.52 0.45 11.75
CA ASP A 251 4.97 0.43 10.39
C ASP A 251 5.27 -0.86 9.63
N SER A 252 6.30 -1.60 10.07
CA SER A 252 6.70 -2.91 9.52
C SER A 252 5.50 -3.79 9.19
N GLY A 253 5.51 -4.36 7.98
CA GLY A 253 4.38 -5.09 7.42
C GLY A 253 3.31 -4.19 6.82
N GLY A 254 3.52 -2.88 6.76
CA GLY A 254 2.60 -1.93 6.15
C GLY A 254 2.47 -2.17 4.64
N SER A 255 1.29 -1.96 4.10
CA SER A 255 0.99 -2.14 2.68
C SER A 255 1.33 -0.88 1.88
N CYS A 256 2.02 -1.05 0.76
CA CYS A 256 2.33 0.01 -0.19
C CYS A 256 1.44 -0.14 -1.43
N TRP A 257 0.82 0.95 -1.86
CA TRP A 257 -0.14 1.00 -2.96
C TRP A 257 0.25 2.08 -3.96
N ASP A 258 0.00 1.87 -5.24
CA ASP A 258 0.16 2.92 -6.25
C ASP A 258 -1.05 3.88 -6.30
N GLU A 259 -0.98 4.86 -7.18
CA GLU A 259 -2.05 5.85 -7.42
C GLU A 259 -3.35 5.25 -7.96
N ASN A 260 -3.32 4.00 -8.46
CA ASN A 260 -4.50 3.29 -8.95
C ASN A 260 -5.10 2.34 -7.90
N GLY A 261 -4.56 2.32 -6.68
CA GLY A 261 -4.98 1.41 -5.62
C GLY A 261 -4.57 -0.03 -5.84
N GLN A 262 -3.50 -0.26 -6.62
CA GLN A 262 -2.90 -1.57 -6.80
C GLN A 262 -1.79 -1.77 -5.76
N LEU A 263 -1.73 -2.95 -5.18
CA LEU A 263 -0.72 -3.28 -4.18
C LEU A 263 0.64 -3.41 -4.89
N ILE A 264 1.64 -2.67 -4.42
CA ILE A 264 2.99 -2.71 -5.01
C ILE A 264 4.00 -3.42 -4.11
N GLY A 265 3.79 -3.40 -2.80
CA GLY A 265 4.76 -3.98 -1.88
C GLY A 265 4.37 -3.94 -0.41
N MET A 266 5.28 -4.46 0.39
CA MET A 266 5.23 -4.46 1.85
C MET A 266 6.41 -3.66 2.38
N GLN A 267 6.15 -2.72 3.27
CA GLN A 267 7.19 -2.02 3.99
C GLN A 267 7.82 -2.97 5.02
N ILE A 268 9.15 -2.98 5.05
CA ILE A 268 9.96 -3.72 6.00
C ILE A 268 10.94 -2.77 6.70
N GLU A 269 11.45 -3.18 7.86
CA GLU A 269 12.41 -2.36 8.58
C GLU A 269 13.70 -2.21 7.76
N VAL A 270 14.18 -0.97 7.68
CA VAL A 270 15.50 -0.70 7.10
C VAL A 270 16.52 -1.31 8.05
N GLU A 271 17.32 -2.24 7.55
CA GLU A 271 18.49 -2.72 8.27
C GLU A 271 19.24 -1.48 8.77
N LYS A 272 19.43 -1.37 10.09
CA LYS A 272 20.10 -0.22 10.70
C LYS A 272 21.47 -0.08 10.06
N VAL A 273 21.59 0.77 9.05
CA VAL A 273 22.88 1.10 8.47
C VAL A 273 23.67 1.66 9.65
N PRO A 274 24.79 1.04 10.06
CA PRO A 274 25.59 1.55 11.14
C PRO A 274 25.97 2.97 10.74
N HIS A 275 25.37 3.96 11.37
CA HIS A 275 25.67 5.34 11.03
C HIS A 275 27.18 5.53 11.20
N THR A 276 27.78 6.22 10.24
CA THR A 276 29.10 6.80 10.38
C THR A 276 29.16 7.45 11.76
N LYS A 277 30.10 6.98 12.58
CA LYS A 277 30.38 7.64 13.84
C LYS A 277 30.74 9.09 13.52
N ASP A 278 30.28 10.04 14.34
CA ASP A 278 30.82 11.40 14.29
C ASP A 278 32.34 11.35 14.53
N ASP A 279 33.03 12.47 14.31
CA ASP A 279 34.48 12.57 14.55
C ASP A 279 34.88 12.26 16.02
N LYS A 280 33.90 12.10 16.92
CA LYS A 280 34.06 11.73 18.32
C LYS A 280 33.67 10.28 18.61
N GLY A 281 33.46 9.45 17.58
CA GLY A 281 33.11 8.04 17.76
C GLY A 281 31.67 7.78 18.21
N ARG A 282 30.84 8.82 18.36
CA ARG A 282 29.44 8.68 18.75
C ARG A 282 28.63 8.33 17.51
N PRO A 283 27.58 7.50 17.63
CA PRO A 283 26.64 7.34 16.54
C PRO A 283 26.15 8.73 16.16
N ALA A 284 26.35 9.17 14.91
CA ALA A 284 25.58 10.28 14.41
C ALA A 284 24.12 9.88 14.66
N SER A 285 23.38 10.66 15.47
CA SER A 285 21.97 10.39 15.71
C SER A 285 21.32 10.17 14.34
N PRO A 286 20.50 9.12 14.15
CA PRO A 286 19.79 8.96 12.90
C PRO A 286 19.11 10.30 12.65
N ALA A 287 19.40 10.94 11.52
CA ALA A 287 18.47 11.95 11.03
C ALA A 287 17.11 11.25 11.06
N SER A 288 16.18 11.80 11.84
CA SER A 288 14.88 11.24 12.15
C SER A 288 14.23 10.59 10.91
N GLY A 289 14.03 9.27 10.96
CA GLY A 289 13.35 8.49 9.91
C GLY A 289 14.30 7.94 8.85
N GLY A 290 14.66 6.66 8.98
CA GLY A 290 15.20 5.92 7.83
C GLY A 290 14.19 5.94 6.68
N ARG A 291 14.69 5.99 5.44
CA ARG A 291 13.84 5.89 4.24
C ARG A 291 13.09 4.56 4.24
N CYS A 292 11.81 4.56 3.94
CA CYS A 292 11.02 3.34 3.79
C CYS A 292 11.73 2.30 2.89
N CYS A 293 11.77 1.04 3.33
CA CYS A 293 12.26 -0.08 2.52
C CYS A 293 11.07 -0.96 2.15
N ILE A 294 10.93 -1.28 0.87
CA ILE A 294 9.74 -1.94 0.32
C ILE A 294 10.18 -3.22 -0.40
N VAL A 295 9.56 -4.34 -0.05
CA VAL A 295 9.63 -5.60 -0.80
C VAL A 295 8.48 -5.63 -1.80
N ALA A 296 8.75 -5.92 -3.07
CA ALA A 296 7.68 -5.94 -4.06
C ALA A 296 6.75 -7.14 -3.85
N MET A 297 5.45 -6.91 -4.03
CA MET A 297 4.46 -7.99 -3.91
C MET A 297 4.68 -9.11 -4.92
N ARG A 298 5.20 -8.78 -6.10
CA ARG A 298 5.51 -9.77 -7.13
C ARG A 298 6.59 -10.76 -6.69
N ASP A 299 7.55 -10.31 -5.88
CA ASP A 299 8.58 -11.20 -5.34
C ASP A 299 7.93 -12.17 -4.34
N ILE A 300 7.09 -11.67 -3.42
CA ILE A 300 6.32 -12.52 -2.50
C ILE A 300 5.42 -13.50 -3.28
N PHE A 301 4.75 -13.04 -4.34
CA PHE A 301 3.89 -13.89 -5.19
C PHE A 301 4.64 -15.10 -5.73
N GLY A 302 5.86 -14.91 -6.24
CA GLY A 302 6.71 -16.00 -6.74
C GLY A 302 7.02 -17.06 -5.68
N HIS A 303 7.06 -16.68 -4.40
CA HIS A 303 7.30 -17.60 -3.28
C HIS A 303 6.05 -18.28 -2.75
N ILE A 304 4.83 -17.90 -3.16
CA ILE A 304 3.59 -18.48 -2.62
C ILE A 304 2.73 -19.18 -3.67
N GLN A 305 3.23 -19.35 -4.90
CA GLN A 305 2.48 -19.97 -5.99
C GLN A 305 1.98 -21.38 -5.65
N ASP A 306 2.75 -22.12 -4.84
CA ASP A 306 2.43 -23.44 -4.31
C ASP A 306 1.26 -23.45 -3.30
N LEU A 307 0.93 -22.28 -2.73
CA LEU A 307 -0.16 -22.10 -1.78
C LEU A 307 -1.45 -21.60 -2.43
N LEU A 308 -1.38 -21.21 -3.71
CA LEU A 308 -2.56 -20.73 -4.43
C LEU A 308 -3.36 -21.94 -4.92
N PRO A 309 -4.70 -21.83 -4.99
CA PRO A 309 -5.49 -22.85 -5.67
C PRO A 309 -4.93 -23.02 -7.10
N PRO A 310 -4.88 -24.26 -7.62
CA PRO A 310 -4.51 -24.45 -9.02
C PRO A 310 -5.42 -23.57 -9.87
N ASP A 311 -4.86 -22.90 -10.87
CA ASP A 311 -5.64 -22.16 -11.85
C ASP A 311 -6.77 -23.10 -12.27
N SER A 312 -8.00 -22.78 -11.87
CA SER A 312 -9.12 -23.61 -12.25
C SER A 312 -9.10 -23.61 -13.77
N ASP A 313 -8.82 -24.76 -14.38
CA ASP A 313 -9.05 -24.99 -15.80
C ASP A 313 -10.53 -24.69 -16.00
N VAL A 314 -10.85 -23.43 -16.31
CA VAL A 314 -12.20 -23.01 -16.66
C VAL A 314 -12.46 -23.78 -17.93
N ASP A 315 -13.21 -24.87 -17.79
CA ASP A 315 -13.63 -25.69 -18.92
C ASP A 315 -14.55 -24.80 -19.75
N TRP A 316 -14.00 -24.23 -20.82
CA TRP A 316 -14.71 -23.32 -21.73
C TRP A 316 -15.70 -24.08 -22.63
N THR A 317 -16.14 -25.27 -22.23
CA THR A 317 -17.11 -26.07 -22.95
C THR A 317 -18.50 -25.91 -22.36
N GLU A 318 -19.16 -24.79 -22.70
CA GLU A 318 -20.62 -24.72 -22.89
C GLU A 318 -21.04 -23.43 -23.63
#